data_AF-A0A7C9EMN3-F1
#
_entry.id   AF-A0A7C9EMN3-F1
#
_cell.length_a   1.000
_cell.length_b   1.000
_cell.length_c   1.000
_cell.angle_alpha   90.00
_cell.angle_beta   90.00
_cell.angle_gamma   90.00
#
_symmetry.space_group_name_H-M   'P 1'
#
loop_
_entity.id
_entity.type
_entity.pdbx_description
1 polymer ?
#
loop_
_entity_poly.entity_id
_entity_poly.type
_entity_poly.pdbx_seq_one_letter_code
_entity_poly.pdbx_strand_id
1 'polypeptide(L)'
;MGTLIGHVGPGFGFFVIGFWHLYNHLRLLAQKGPAHYTNLAWFPAKLIRHLELYLIMGGCAASVAMELFIGPDRHQPFDPDGTIPSNHLHNFEHSSISLTFFVYAAFALVLDKLSLTRSRSGSAPETRPGPAQYDVLQFVGAMAFGQQLLLFHLHSTDHMGVEGQYHWLLQLVVFVSLATTLLGIGAPRSFIVGFVRSLSILFQGVWFMVMGFALWTPGLIPKGCFMHEEEGHKVVRCDSDESLHRAKALVNIQFSWFLILLAIFAASFYVFMIRVYGGEHDHKTADYSPMSSLTTSDEEEEDVEAQKIGGKSTETQRFVRNNKAIDHMER
;
A
#
# COMPACT_ATOMS: atom_id res chain seq x y z
N MET A 1 -2.43 -23.56 11.47
CA MET A 1 -2.49 -22.56 12.58
C MET A 1 -1.25 -22.50 13.45
N GLY A 2 -0.85 -21.29 13.88
CA GLY A 2 0.07 -21.12 15.01
C GLY A 2 1.42 -21.80 14.87
N THR A 3 2.00 -21.80 13.66
CA THR A 3 3.35 -22.35 13.43
C THR A 3 4.26 -21.33 12.79
N LEU A 4 5.56 -21.53 12.96
CA LEU A 4 6.60 -20.77 12.27
C LEU A 4 6.35 -20.71 10.75
N ILE A 5 6.10 -21.86 10.12
CA ILE A 5 5.89 -21.96 8.67
C ILE A 5 4.59 -21.27 8.25
N GLY A 6 3.53 -21.42 9.05
CA GLY A 6 2.24 -20.78 8.81
C GLY A 6 2.29 -19.25 8.81
N HIS A 7 3.29 -18.65 9.46
CA HIS A 7 3.51 -17.20 9.43
C HIS A 7 4.54 -16.79 8.36
N VAL A 8 5.67 -17.51 8.28
CA VAL A 8 6.78 -17.17 7.37
C VAL A 8 6.39 -17.36 5.90
N GLY A 9 5.65 -18.44 5.57
CA GLY A 9 5.23 -18.72 4.20
C GLY A 9 4.32 -17.63 3.62
N PRO A 10 3.16 -17.34 4.23
CA PRO A 10 2.31 -16.23 3.82
C PRO A 10 3.03 -14.87 3.89
N GLY A 11 3.87 -14.65 4.91
CA GLY A 11 4.68 -13.44 5.04
C GLY A 11 5.61 -13.21 3.84
N PHE A 12 6.29 -14.26 3.38
CA PHE A 12 7.11 -14.20 2.18
C PHE A 12 6.29 -13.89 0.92
N GLY A 13 5.09 -14.48 0.80
CA GLY A 13 4.16 -14.16 -0.29
C GLY A 13 3.78 -12.69 -0.35
N PHE A 14 3.32 -12.11 0.77
CA PHE A 14 3.00 -10.69 0.87
C PHE A 14 4.23 -9.80 0.61
N PHE A 15 5.42 -10.19 1.08
CA PHE A 15 6.66 -9.46 0.81
C PHE A 15 6.96 -9.40 -0.69
N VAL A 16 6.91 -10.53 -1.40
CA VAL A 16 7.19 -10.59 -2.85
C VAL A 16 6.18 -9.77 -3.64
N ILE A 17 4.88 -9.91 -3.34
CA ILE A 17 3.82 -9.17 -4.04
C ILE A 17 3.90 -7.66 -3.73
N GLY A 18 4.10 -7.28 -2.47
CA GLY A 18 4.24 -5.88 -2.07
C GLY A 18 5.47 -5.21 -2.69
N PHE A 19 6.61 -5.91 -2.75
CA PHE A 19 7.80 -5.41 -3.43
C PHE A 19 7.59 -5.29 -4.95
N TRP A 20 6.93 -6.27 -5.56
CA TRP A 20 6.56 -6.22 -6.97
C TRP A 20 5.68 -5.01 -7.29
N HIS A 21 4.67 -4.73 -6.45
CA HIS A 21 3.83 -3.53 -6.59
C HIS A 21 4.64 -2.26 -6.41
N LEU A 22 5.45 -2.17 -5.36
CA LEU A 22 6.26 -0.98 -5.04
C LEU A 22 7.20 -0.63 -6.19
N TYR A 23 7.96 -1.62 -6.68
CA TYR A 23 8.86 -1.46 -7.82
C TYR A 23 8.12 -0.96 -9.05
N ASN A 24 6.98 -1.57 -9.40
CA ASN A 24 6.26 -1.20 -10.61
C ASN A 24 5.55 0.16 -10.51
N HIS A 25 5.01 0.55 -9.35
CA HIS A 25 4.46 1.89 -9.16
C HIS A 25 5.54 2.97 -9.26
N LEU A 26 6.71 2.75 -8.67
CA LEU A 26 7.85 3.66 -8.78
C LEU A 26 8.38 3.76 -10.20
N ARG A 27 8.54 2.62 -10.88
CA ARG A 27 8.93 2.57 -12.29
C ARG A 27 7.92 3.29 -13.18
N LEU A 28 6.62 3.08 -12.94
CA LEU A 28 5.55 3.74 -13.68
C LEU A 28 5.59 5.26 -13.50
N LEU A 29 5.79 5.73 -12.27
CA LEU A 29 5.96 7.14 -11.97
C LEU A 29 7.19 7.73 -12.67
N ALA A 30 8.35 7.07 -12.55
CA ALA A 30 9.60 7.53 -13.15
C ALA A 30 9.52 7.64 -14.68
N GLN A 31 8.86 6.68 -15.34
CA GLN A 31 8.79 6.62 -16.80
C GLN A 31 7.71 7.53 -17.42
N LYS A 32 6.59 7.76 -16.73
CA LYS A 32 5.44 8.49 -17.29
C LYS A 32 5.20 9.85 -16.65
N GLY A 33 5.87 10.14 -15.55
CA GLY A 33 5.63 11.31 -14.73
C GLY A 33 4.29 11.28 -13.98
N PRO A 34 4.06 12.25 -13.07
CA PRO A 34 2.85 12.32 -12.25
C PRO A 34 1.56 12.50 -13.07
N ALA A 35 1.60 13.27 -14.16
CA ALA A 35 0.42 13.59 -14.97
C ALA A 35 -0.22 12.35 -15.65
N HIS A 36 0.59 11.36 -16.01
CA HIS A 36 0.14 10.15 -16.71
C HIS A 36 0.19 8.89 -15.82
N TYR A 37 0.36 9.07 -14.52
CA TYR A 37 0.32 7.98 -13.56
C TYR A 37 -1.11 7.44 -13.37
N THR A 38 -1.19 6.13 -13.17
CA THR A 38 -2.43 5.41 -12.82
C THR A 38 -2.12 4.38 -11.73
N ASN A 39 -2.92 4.35 -10.67
CA ASN A 39 -2.76 3.43 -9.56
C ASN A 39 -3.25 2.02 -9.92
N LEU A 40 -2.47 1.19 -10.60
CA LEU A 40 -2.91 -0.16 -11.00
C LEU A 40 -3.03 -1.12 -9.81
N ALA A 41 -4.00 -2.04 -9.84
CA ALA A 41 -4.20 -3.04 -8.79
C ALA A 41 -3.23 -4.24 -8.88
N TRP A 42 -2.72 -4.52 -10.08
CA TRP A 42 -1.73 -5.56 -10.36
C TRP A 42 -0.87 -5.14 -11.56
N PHE A 43 0.29 -5.76 -11.73
CA PHE A 43 1.24 -5.41 -12.78
C PHE A 43 1.64 -6.61 -13.66
N PRO A 44 1.69 -6.43 -14.99
CA PRO A 44 2.12 -7.49 -15.89
C PRO A 44 3.64 -7.68 -15.88
N ALA A 45 4.11 -8.94 -15.89
CA ALA A 45 5.53 -9.25 -16.06
C ALA A 45 5.89 -9.52 -17.53
N LYS A 46 7.17 -9.33 -17.88
CA LYS A 46 7.65 -9.42 -19.27
C LYS A 46 7.54 -10.84 -19.86
N LEU A 47 7.88 -11.87 -19.08
CA LEU A 47 7.92 -13.26 -19.54
C LEU A 47 6.55 -13.93 -19.41
N ILE A 48 5.93 -13.81 -18.23
CA ILE A 48 4.62 -14.37 -17.94
C ILE A 48 3.72 -13.20 -17.56
N ARG A 49 2.90 -12.72 -18.50
CA ARG A 49 2.07 -11.51 -18.31
C ARG A 49 1.32 -11.52 -16.98
N HIS A 50 0.72 -12.64 -16.61
CA HIS A 50 -0.11 -12.79 -15.41
C HIS A 50 0.62 -13.42 -14.22
N LEU A 51 1.96 -13.33 -14.16
CA LEU A 51 2.78 -13.99 -13.14
C LEU A 51 2.31 -13.68 -11.72
N GLU A 52 2.08 -12.40 -11.41
CA GLU A 52 1.58 -11.95 -10.10
C GLU A 52 0.28 -12.66 -9.72
N LEU A 53 -0.70 -12.70 -10.62
CA LEU A 53 -2.00 -13.32 -10.38
C LEU A 53 -1.87 -14.83 -10.18
N TYR A 54 -1.03 -15.50 -10.97
CA TYR A 54 -0.76 -16.93 -10.78
C TYR A 54 -0.05 -17.23 -9.46
N LEU A 55 0.88 -16.37 -9.02
CA LEU A 55 1.52 -16.51 -7.72
C LEU A 55 0.51 -16.33 -6.57
N ILE A 56 -0.39 -15.35 -6.67
CA ILE A 56 -1.46 -15.16 -5.67
C ILE A 56 -2.39 -16.38 -5.65
N MET A 57 -2.89 -16.81 -6.81
CA MET A 57 -3.79 -17.97 -6.91
C MET A 57 -3.13 -19.25 -6.39
N GLY A 58 -1.88 -19.52 -6.80
CA GLY A 58 -1.12 -20.71 -6.38
C GLY A 58 -0.81 -20.69 -4.88
N GLY A 59 -0.39 -19.54 -4.34
CA GLY A 59 -0.14 -19.36 -2.92
C GLY A 59 -1.40 -19.53 -2.08
N CYS A 60 -2.52 -18.96 -2.51
CA CYS A 60 -3.80 -19.12 -1.83
C CYS A 60 -4.31 -20.57 -1.88
N ALA A 61 -4.19 -21.24 -3.03
CA ALA A 61 -4.56 -22.65 -3.16
C ALA A 61 -3.70 -23.55 -2.27
N ALA A 62 -2.38 -23.29 -2.22
CA ALA A 62 -1.48 -23.99 -1.32
C ALA A 62 -1.83 -23.74 0.15
N SER A 63 -2.16 -22.49 0.52
CA SER A 63 -2.59 -22.13 1.88
C SER A 63 -3.86 -22.88 2.30
N VAL A 64 -4.90 -22.89 1.45
CA VAL A 64 -6.14 -23.66 1.70
C VAL A 64 -5.85 -25.16 1.80
N ALA A 65 -4.99 -25.70 0.93
CA ALA A 65 -4.59 -27.10 0.99
C ALA A 65 -3.87 -27.44 2.30
N MET A 66 -2.96 -26.57 2.74
CA MET A 66 -2.23 -26.73 4.00
C MET A 66 -3.14 -26.65 5.22
N GLU A 67 -4.07 -25.71 5.28
CA GLU A 67 -4.95 -25.55 6.45
C GLU A 67 -6.04 -26.64 6.53
N LEU A 68 -6.61 -27.10 5.41
CA LEU A 68 -7.76 -28.02 5.43
C LEU A 68 -7.44 -29.49 5.17
N PHE A 69 -6.35 -29.79 4.46
CA PHE A 69 -6.12 -31.15 3.93
C PHE A 69 -4.73 -31.73 4.21
N ILE A 70 -3.70 -30.91 4.39
CA ILE A 70 -2.33 -31.40 4.61
C ILE A 70 -1.87 -31.22 6.06
N GLY A 71 -2.17 -30.07 6.66
CA GLY A 71 -1.81 -29.76 8.05
C GLY A 71 -2.58 -30.57 9.09
N PRO A 72 -3.90 -30.81 8.94
CA PRO A 72 -4.65 -31.64 9.88
C PRO A 72 -4.19 -33.12 9.90
N ASP A 73 -4.11 -33.74 11.08
CA ASP A 73 -3.64 -35.12 11.25
C ASP A 73 -4.40 -36.15 10.39
N ARG A 74 -5.73 -35.97 10.28
CA ARG A 74 -6.61 -36.85 9.49
C ARG A 74 -6.63 -36.53 8.00
N HIS A 75 -5.90 -35.50 7.57
CA HIS A 75 -5.86 -35.01 6.19
C HIS A 75 -7.24 -34.70 5.59
N GLN A 76 -8.20 -34.39 6.46
CA GLN A 76 -9.54 -33.92 6.10
C GLN A 76 -10.02 -32.91 7.14
N PRO A 77 -10.91 -31.98 6.75
CA PRO A 77 -11.33 -30.91 7.65
C PRO A 77 -12.46 -31.31 8.61
N PHE A 78 -13.15 -32.43 8.39
CA PHE A 78 -14.34 -32.84 9.15
C PHE A 78 -14.09 -34.00 10.11
N ASP A 79 -14.96 -34.13 11.12
CA ASP A 79 -15.04 -35.30 11.99
C ASP A 79 -15.83 -36.46 11.36
N PRO A 80 -15.82 -37.69 11.94
CA PRO A 80 -16.52 -38.83 11.35
C PRO A 80 -18.04 -38.63 11.28
N ASP A 81 -18.58 -37.74 12.12
CA ASP A 81 -19.99 -37.33 12.13
C ASP A 81 -20.30 -36.19 11.15
N GLY A 82 -19.29 -35.68 10.43
CA GLY A 82 -19.41 -34.57 9.48
C GLY A 82 -19.34 -33.18 10.08
N THR A 83 -19.11 -33.05 11.40
CA THR A 83 -18.94 -31.74 12.05
C THR A 83 -17.53 -31.18 11.82
N ILE A 84 -17.34 -29.88 12.10
CA ILE A 84 -16.01 -29.26 12.08
C ILE A 84 -15.42 -29.37 13.49
N PRO A 85 -14.27 -30.08 13.66
CA PRO A 85 -13.58 -30.16 14.94
C PRO A 85 -13.22 -28.76 15.47
N SER A 86 -13.25 -28.56 16.79
CA SER A 86 -12.93 -27.27 17.40
C SER A 86 -11.51 -26.79 17.06
N ASN A 87 -10.54 -27.70 17.05
CA ASN A 87 -9.15 -27.43 16.66
C ASN A 87 -8.97 -27.14 15.15
N HIS A 88 -10.01 -27.31 14.33
CA HIS A 88 -10.00 -26.97 12.91
C HIS A 88 -10.75 -25.68 12.58
N LEU A 89 -11.50 -25.10 13.52
CA LEU A 89 -12.30 -23.89 13.25
C LEU A 89 -11.43 -22.75 12.73
N HIS A 90 -10.30 -22.51 13.39
CA HIS A 90 -9.35 -21.52 12.93
C HIS A 90 -8.89 -21.84 11.50
N ASN A 91 -8.61 -23.10 11.15
CA ASN A 91 -8.10 -23.48 9.81
C ASN A 91 -9.07 -23.05 8.71
N PHE A 92 -10.37 -23.13 8.97
CA PHE A 92 -11.41 -22.62 8.09
C PHE A 92 -11.41 -21.08 7.98
N GLU A 93 -11.16 -20.36 9.07
CA GLU A 93 -11.02 -18.90 9.04
C GLU A 93 -9.82 -18.48 8.17
N HIS A 94 -8.64 -19.06 8.38
CA HIS A 94 -7.47 -18.77 7.52
C HIS A 94 -7.68 -19.16 6.06
N SER A 95 -8.35 -20.30 5.83
CA SER A 95 -8.72 -20.72 4.47
C SER A 95 -9.66 -19.71 3.82
N SER A 96 -10.58 -19.12 4.59
CA SER A 96 -11.50 -18.10 4.10
C SER A 96 -10.77 -16.81 3.71
N ILE A 97 -9.74 -16.40 4.46
CA ILE A 97 -8.85 -15.29 4.07
C ILE A 97 -8.16 -15.61 2.74
N SER A 98 -7.58 -16.80 2.62
CA SER A 98 -6.88 -17.22 1.40
C SER A 98 -7.81 -17.27 0.19
N LEU A 99 -9.06 -17.71 0.40
CA LEU A 99 -10.06 -17.81 -0.65
C LEU A 99 -10.46 -16.43 -1.20
N THR A 100 -10.57 -15.39 -0.37
CA THR A 100 -10.93 -14.04 -0.88
C THR A 100 -9.80 -13.44 -1.73
N PHE A 101 -8.54 -13.66 -1.38
CA PHE A 101 -7.41 -13.27 -2.24
C PHE A 101 -7.33 -14.10 -3.52
N PHE A 102 -7.68 -15.40 -3.47
CA PHE A 102 -7.81 -16.22 -4.67
C PHE A 102 -8.89 -15.66 -5.61
N VAL A 103 -10.06 -15.32 -5.07
CA VAL A 103 -11.17 -14.72 -5.83
C VAL A 103 -10.74 -13.40 -6.46
N TYR A 104 -10.04 -12.54 -5.72
CA TYR A 104 -9.45 -11.31 -6.27
C TYR A 104 -8.57 -11.58 -7.50
N ALA A 105 -7.60 -12.49 -7.38
CA ALA A 105 -6.67 -12.78 -8.47
C ALA A 105 -7.33 -13.47 -9.67
N ALA A 106 -8.25 -14.41 -9.42
CA ALA A 106 -9.02 -15.08 -10.46
C ALA A 106 -9.92 -14.08 -11.21
N PHE A 107 -10.57 -13.17 -10.49
CA PHE A 107 -11.41 -12.14 -11.08
C PHE A 107 -10.60 -11.14 -11.91
N ALA A 108 -9.44 -10.70 -11.41
CA ALA A 108 -8.51 -9.87 -12.16
C ALA A 108 -8.08 -10.53 -13.49
N LEU A 109 -7.79 -11.83 -13.44
CA LEU A 109 -7.38 -12.60 -14.61
C LEU A 109 -8.51 -12.71 -15.64
N VAL A 110 -9.73 -13.03 -15.20
CA VAL A 110 -10.91 -13.12 -16.06
C VAL A 110 -11.20 -11.79 -16.72
N LEU A 111 -11.18 -10.68 -15.97
CA LEU A 111 -11.40 -9.34 -16.53
C LEU A 111 -10.38 -8.96 -17.60
N ASP A 112 -9.07 -9.19 -17.36
CA ASP A 112 -8.04 -8.89 -18.36
C ASP A 112 -8.23 -9.74 -19.63
N LYS A 113 -8.54 -11.03 -19.51
CA LYS A 113 -8.78 -11.93 -20.66
C LYS A 113 -10.01 -11.51 -21.47
N LEU A 114 -11.09 -11.10 -20.82
CA LEU A 114 -12.29 -10.59 -21.50
C LEU A 114 -12.00 -9.30 -22.26
N SER A 115 -11.25 -8.37 -21.65
CA SER A 115 -10.84 -7.12 -22.30
C SER A 115 -9.95 -7.36 -23.51
N LEU A 116 -8.99 -8.28 -23.43
CA LEU A 116 -8.15 -8.68 -24.57
C LEU A 116 -8.96 -9.29 -25.72
N THR A 117 -9.95 -10.12 -25.39
CA THR A 117 -10.83 -10.76 -26.40
C THR A 117 -11.68 -9.72 -27.13
N ARG A 118 -12.25 -8.75 -26.39
CA ARG A 118 -13.02 -7.65 -26.96
C ARG A 118 -12.18 -6.76 -27.87
N SER A 119 -10.95 -6.44 -27.47
CA SER A 119 -10.03 -5.64 -28.30
C SER A 119 -9.66 -6.35 -29.61
N ARG A 120 -9.49 -7.68 -29.59
CA ARG A 120 -9.20 -8.48 -30.79
C ARG A 120 -10.40 -8.60 -31.75
N SER A 121 -11.62 -8.46 -31.25
CA SER A 121 -12.86 -8.47 -32.06
C SER A 121 -13.14 -7.14 -32.79
N GLY A 122 -12.21 -6.18 -32.76
CA GLY A 122 -12.31 -4.94 -33.54
C GLY A 122 -13.18 -3.85 -32.94
N SER A 123 -13.69 -4.01 -31.71
CA SER A 123 -14.68 -3.09 -31.13
C SER A 123 -14.12 -1.98 -30.22
N ALA A 124 -12.79 -1.88 -30.00
CA ALA A 124 -12.12 -0.69 -29.43
C ALA A 124 -10.59 -0.90 -29.32
N PRO A 125 -9.76 0.15 -29.51
CA PRO A 125 -8.35 0.11 -29.16
C PRO A 125 -8.20 0.47 -27.68
N GLU A 126 -8.14 -0.50 -26.77
CA GLU A 126 -7.57 -0.18 -25.46
C GLU A 126 -6.87 -1.36 -24.80
N THR A 127 -5.56 -1.22 -24.66
CA THR A 127 -4.63 -2.11 -23.97
C THR A 127 -4.71 -1.98 -22.45
N ARG A 128 -5.74 -1.33 -21.91
CA ARG A 128 -5.97 -1.11 -20.47
C ARG A 128 -7.39 -1.49 -20.05
N PRO A 129 -7.60 -1.97 -18.80
CA PRO A 129 -8.94 -2.11 -18.25
C PRO A 129 -9.66 -0.76 -18.29
N GLY A 130 -10.92 -0.76 -18.75
CA GLY A 130 -11.73 0.45 -18.70
C GLY A 130 -11.94 0.92 -17.25
N PRO A 131 -12.28 2.20 -17.01
CA PRO A 131 -12.43 2.77 -15.66
C PRO A 131 -13.31 1.91 -14.72
N ALA A 132 -14.45 1.42 -15.21
CA ALA A 132 -15.34 0.57 -14.43
C ALA A 132 -14.74 -0.80 -14.04
N GLN A 133 -13.87 -1.39 -14.88
CA GLN A 133 -13.22 -2.66 -14.56
C GLN A 133 -12.17 -2.49 -13.46
N TYR A 134 -11.50 -1.33 -13.45
CA TYR A 134 -10.54 -0.96 -12.43
C TYR A 134 -11.23 -0.76 -11.07
N ASP A 135 -12.34 -0.03 -11.03
CA ASP A 135 -13.08 0.24 -9.79
C ASP A 135 -13.59 -1.05 -9.13
N VAL A 136 -14.16 -1.97 -9.93
CA VAL A 136 -14.63 -3.27 -9.42
C VAL A 136 -13.47 -4.10 -8.90
N LEU A 137 -12.30 -4.06 -9.56
CA LEU A 137 -11.14 -4.82 -9.09
C LEU A 137 -10.59 -4.27 -7.77
N GLN A 138 -10.55 -2.94 -7.61
CA GLN A 138 -10.20 -2.31 -6.33
C GLN A 138 -11.22 -2.66 -5.24
N PHE A 139 -12.52 -2.70 -5.56
CA PHE A 139 -13.54 -3.15 -4.63
C PHE A 139 -13.34 -4.60 -4.17
N VAL A 140 -13.07 -5.53 -5.09
CA VAL A 140 -12.80 -6.94 -4.73
C VAL A 140 -11.51 -7.04 -3.90
N GLY A 141 -10.48 -6.25 -4.21
CA GLY A 141 -9.27 -6.16 -3.39
C GLY A 141 -9.56 -5.63 -1.98
N ALA A 142 -10.41 -4.61 -1.86
CA ALA A 142 -10.83 -4.08 -0.57
C ALA A 142 -11.63 -5.11 0.23
N MET A 143 -12.49 -5.90 -0.42
CA MET A 143 -13.17 -7.02 0.23
C MET A 143 -12.19 -8.08 0.75
N ALA A 144 -11.12 -8.38 0.01
CA ALA A 144 -10.10 -9.33 0.46
C ALA A 144 -9.36 -8.82 1.71
N PHE A 145 -8.90 -7.55 1.71
CA PHE A 145 -8.30 -6.95 2.91
C PHE A 145 -9.29 -6.77 4.07
N GLY A 146 -10.55 -6.47 3.77
CA GLY A 146 -11.62 -6.37 4.75
C GLY A 146 -11.89 -7.71 5.43
N GLN A 147 -11.99 -8.79 4.67
CA GLN A 147 -12.11 -10.15 5.20
C GLN A 147 -10.89 -10.53 6.05
N GLN A 148 -9.68 -10.21 5.56
CA GLN A 148 -8.45 -10.47 6.30
C GLN A 148 -8.43 -9.73 7.64
N LEU A 149 -8.78 -8.44 7.64
CA LEU A 149 -8.85 -7.63 8.84
C LEU A 149 -9.91 -8.14 9.82
N LEU A 150 -11.11 -8.47 9.31
CA LEU A 150 -12.21 -8.99 10.12
C LEU A 150 -11.82 -10.30 10.81
N LEU A 151 -11.31 -11.27 10.05
CA LEU A 151 -10.94 -12.57 10.59
C LEU A 151 -9.73 -12.45 11.51
N PHE A 152 -8.73 -11.63 11.20
CA PHE A 152 -7.67 -11.36 12.18
C PHE A 152 -8.19 -10.63 13.40
N HIS A 153 -9.18 -9.75 13.31
CA HIS A 153 -9.71 -9.11 14.50
C HIS A 153 -10.43 -10.09 15.42
N LEU A 154 -11.36 -10.88 14.86
CA LEU A 154 -12.16 -11.85 15.61
C LEU A 154 -11.31 -13.02 16.13
N HIS A 155 -10.34 -13.49 15.36
CA HIS A 155 -9.46 -14.57 15.78
C HIS A 155 -8.30 -14.08 16.67
N SER A 156 -7.78 -12.86 16.45
CA SER A 156 -6.74 -12.29 17.32
C SER A 156 -7.24 -11.90 18.70
N THR A 157 -8.56 -11.75 18.91
CA THR A 157 -9.11 -11.57 20.27
C THR A 157 -8.95 -12.81 21.13
N ASP A 158 -8.76 -13.99 20.52
CA ASP A 158 -8.49 -15.23 21.27
C ASP A 158 -7.01 -15.34 21.70
N HIS A 159 -6.10 -14.61 21.03
CA HIS A 159 -4.69 -14.52 21.40
C HIS A 159 -4.45 -13.42 22.45
N MET A 160 -4.93 -13.59 23.67
CA MET A 160 -4.56 -12.69 24.78
C MET A 160 -3.07 -12.84 25.10
N GLY A 161 -2.32 -11.72 25.17
CA GLY A 161 -0.92 -11.73 25.62
C GLY A 161 0.07 -11.13 24.61
N VAL A 162 1.22 -11.78 24.41
CA VAL A 162 2.29 -11.29 23.53
C VAL A 162 1.94 -11.51 22.06
N GLU A 163 1.39 -12.67 21.72
CA GLU A 163 0.93 -13.01 20.37
C GLU A 163 -0.14 -12.03 19.87
N GLY A 164 -1.16 -11.72 20.70
CA GLY A 164 -2.15 -10.70 20.37
C GLY A 164 -1.57 -9.32 20.13
N GLN A 165 -0.47 -8.95 20.80
CA GLN A 165 0.20 -7.67 20.53
C GLN A 165 0.82 -7.64 19.12
N TYR A 166 1.43 -8.75 18.68
CA TYR A 166 1.94 -8.87 17.31
C TYR A 166 0.81 -8.79 16.28
N HIS A 167 -0.28 -9.53 16.50
CA HIS A 167 -1.43 -9.54 15.59
C HIS A 167 -2.19 -8.21 15.58
N TRP A 168 -2.28 -7.50 16.70
CA TRP A 168 -2.89 -6.16 16.74
C TRP A 168 -2.12 -5.16 15.86
N LEU A 169 -0.79 -5.17 15.93
CA LEU A 169 0.05 -4.35 15.06
C LEU A 169 -0.07 -4.76 13.59
N LEU A 170 -0.20 -6.06 13.32
CA LEU A 170 -0.47 -6.57 11.97
C LEU A 170 -1.80 -6.04 11.43
N GLN A 171 -2.87 -6.08 12.22
CA GLN A 171 -4.19 -5.55 11.85
C GLN A 171 -4.12 -4.08 11.46
N LEU A 172 -3.32 -3.26 12.16
CA LEU A 172 -3.10 -1.86 11.79
C LEU A 172 -2.50 -1.73 10.38
N VAL A 173 -1.52 -2.58 10.03
CA VAL A 173 -0.91 -2.56 8.69
C VAL A 173 -1.91 -3.02 7.62
N VAL A 174 -2.69 -4.06 7.90
CA VAL A 174 -3.77 -4.53 7.00
C VAL A 174 -4.83 -3.44 6.80
N PHE A 175 -5.18 -2.71 7.85
CA PHE A 175 -6.10 -1.57 7.77
C PHE A 175 -5.57 -0.47 6.83
N VAL A 176 -4.27 -0.18 6.86
CA VAL A 176 -3.66 0.76 5.89
C VAL A 176 -3.79 0.24 4.46
N SER A 177 -3.57 -1.06 4.22
CA SER A 177 -3.78 -1.68 2.90
C SER A 177 -5.24 -1.58 2.45
N LEU A 178 -6.20 -1.82 3.35
CA LEU A 178 -7.63 -1.66 3.08
C LEU A 178 -7.99 -0.21 2.75
N ALA A 179 -7.61 0.73 3.60
CA ALA A 179 -7.93 2.14 3.45
C ALA A 179 -7.35 2.71 2.15
N THR A 180 -6.10 2.39 1.82
CA THR A 180 -5.48 2.82 0.56
C THR A 180 -6.11 2.15 -0.66
N THR A 181 -6.57 0.90 -0.55
CA THR A 181 -7.31 0.24 -1.63
C THR A 181 -8.65 0.94 -1.90
N LEU A 182 -9.40 1.30 -0.85
CA LEU A 182 -10.64 2.07 -0.95
C LEU A 182 -10.41 3.49 -1.51
N LEU A 183 -9.37 4.19 -1.02
CA LEU A 183 -8.96 5.48 -1.57
C LEU A 183 -8.57 5.38 -3.06
N GLY A 184 -8.06 4.22 -3.49
CA GLY A 184 -7.71 3.95 -4.89
C GLY A 184 -8.89 3.96 -5.85
N ILE A 185 -10.13 3.79 -5.34
CA ILE A 185 -11.37 3.93 -6.09
C ILE A 185 -11.67 5.41 -6.34
N GLY A 186 -11.59 6.24 -5.29
CA GLY A 186 -11.86 7.68 -5.40
C GLY A 186 -10.71 8.51 -6.02
N ALA A 187 -9.48 8.01 -5.95
CA ALA A 187 -8.27 8.72 -6.39
C ALA A 187 -7.38 7.84 -7.30
N PRO A 188 -7.87 7.43 -8.50
CA PRO A 188 -7.18 6.47 -9.37
C PRO A 188 -5.85 6.98 -9.96
N ARG A 189 -5.59 8.28 -9.90
CA ARG A 189 -4.34 8.91 -10.39
C ARG A 189 -3.39 9.32 -9.26
N SER A 190 -3.70 9.01 -8.01
CA SER A 190 -2.83 9.35 -6.89
C SER A 190 -1.69 8.33 -6.75
N PHE A 191 -0.46 8.78 -6.98
CA PHE A 191 0.74 7.97 -6.76
C PHE A 191 0.87 7.52 -5.31
N ILE A 192 0.60 8.42 -4.37
CA ILE A 192 0.76 8.13 -2.95
C ILE A 192 -0.13 6.99 -2.50
N VAL A 193 -1.34 6.88 -3.06
CA VAL A 193 -2.26 5.79 -2.71
C VAL A 193 -1.67 4.43 -3.11
N GLY A 194 -1.19 4.30 -4.35
CA GLY A 194 -0.54 3.06 -4.82
C GLY A 194 0.77 2.77 -4.09
N PHE A 195 1.57 3.80 -3.81
CA PHE A 195 2.83 3.69 -3.09
C PHE A 195 2.64 3.21 -1.65
N VAL A 196 1.76 3.86 -0.87
CA VAL A 196 1.50 3.49 0.52
C VAL A 196 0.88 2.09 0.60
N ARG A 197 -0.06 1.75 -0.29
CA ARG A 197 -0.63 0.39 -0.38
C ARG A 197 0.44 -0.67 -0.63
N SER A 198 1.36 -0.41 -1.56
CA SER A 198 2.43 -1.36 -1.88
C SER A 198 3.37 -1.55 -0.69
N LEU A 199 3.70 -0.45 -0.01
CA LEU A 199 4.58 -0.44 1.14
C LEU A 199 3.92 -1.13 2.35
N SER A 200 2.61 -0.96 2.56
CA SER A 200 1.87 -1.65 3.62
C SER A 200 1.77 -3.14 3.36
N ILE A 201 1.52 -3.58 2.11
CA ILE A 201 1.53 -5.01 1.74
C ILE A 201 2.93 -5.62 1.93
N LEU A 202 3.98 -4.92 1.51
CA LEU A 202 5.36 -5.36 1.73
C LEU A 202 5.64 -5.50 3.23
N PHE A 203 5.24 -4.50 4.02
CA PHE A 203 5.49 -4.47 5.45
C PHE A 203 4.68 -5.51 6.22
N GLN A 204 3.45 -5.76 5.78
CA GLN A 204 2.63 -6.88 6.26
C GLN A 204 3.40 -8.19 6.12
N GLY A 205 4.03 -8.43 4.96
CA GLY A 205 4.87 -9.60 4.74
C GLY A 205 6.08 -9.68 5.68
N VAL A 206 6.80 -8.57 5.85
CA VAL A 206 7.92 -8.47 6.80
C VAL A 206 7.48 -8.78 8.22
N TRP A 207 6.39 -8.16 8.67
CA TRP A 207 5.88 -8.32 10.03
C TRP A 207 5.39 -9.74 10.31
N PHE A 208 4.74 -10.39 9.33
CA PHE A 208 4.41 -11.81 9.40
C PHE A 208 5.63 -12.71 9.59
N MET A 209 6.71 -12.47 8.85
CA MET A 209 7.94 -13.25 9.03
C MET A 209 8.56 -12.98 10.42
N VAL A 210 8.60 -11.71 10.84
CA VAL A 210 9.14 -11.31 12.16
C VAL A 210 8.37 -11.97 13.29
N MET A 211 7.03 -11.92 13.30
CA MET A 211 6.24 -12.56 14.34
C MET A 211 6.40 -14.08 14.33
N GLY A 212 6.49 -14.69 13.14
CA GLY A 212 6.77 -16.12 12.98
C GLY A 212 8.07 -16.53 13.69
N PHE A 213 9.16 -15.80 13.47
CA PHE A 213 10.41 -16.08 14.16
C PHE A 213 10.36 -15.74 15.65
N ALA A 214 9.80 -14.59 16.02
CA ALA A 214 9.79 -14.11 17.41
C ALA A 214 8.99 -15.02 18.36
N LEU A 215 7.86 -15.55 17.90
CA LEU A 215 6.97 -16.37 18.73
C LEU A 215 7.32 -17.87 18.69
N TRP A 216 7.98 -18.37 17.63
CA TRP A 216 8.29 -19.80 17.49
C TRP A 216 9.78 -20.17 17.55
N THR A 217 10.66 -19.22 17.86
CA THR A 217 12.09 -19.47 18.12
C THR A 217 12.41 -19.27 19.61
N PRO A 218 12.73 -20.34 20.37
CA PRO A 218 12.92 -20.23 21.83
C PRO A 218 13.93 -19.17 22.26
N GLY A 219 15.00 -18.95 21.48
CA GLY A 219 16.02 -17.94 21.77
C GLY A 219 15.59 -16.49 21.57
N LEU A 220 14.42 -16.24 20.97
CA LEU A 220 13.88 -14.89 20.72
C LEU A 220 12.74 -14.52 21.67
N ILE A 221 12.33 -15.43 22.55
CA ILE A 221 11.23 -15.20 23.48
C ILE A 221 11.68 -14.20 24.56
N PRO A 222 10.85 -13.18 24.87
CA PRO A 222 11.17 -12.22 25.92
C PRO A 222 11.42 -12.88 27.27
N LYS A 223 12.33 -12.31 28.05
CA LYS A 223 12.61 -12.77 29.42
C LYS A 223 11.30 -12.89 30.21
N GLY A 224 11.18 -13.91 31.05
CA GLY A 224 9.98 -14.16 31.87
C GLY A 224 8.78 -14.69 31.08
N CYS A 225 8.94 -14.94 29.77
CA CYS A 225 7.96 -15.63 28.95
C CYS A 225 8.52 -16.97 28.43
N PHE A 226 7.62 -17.90 28.14
CA PHE A 226 7.94 -19.28 27.76
C PHE A 226 6.88 -19.82 26.80
N MET A 227 7.27 -20.84 26.02
CA MET A 227 6.32 -21.58 25.18
C MET A 227 5.48 -22.49 26.06
N HIS A 228 4.16 -22.38 25.94
CA HIS A 228 3.18 -23.24 26.56
C HIS A 228 2.33 -23.92 25.49
N GLU A 229 1.87 -25.13 25.74
CA GLU A 229 1.03 -25.88 24.81
C GLU A 229 -0.43 -25.78 25.26
N GLU A 230 -1.27 -25.17 24.43
CA GLU A 230 -2.69 -24.96 24.69
C GLU A 230 -3.48 -25.45 23.48
N GLU A 231 -4.46 -26.33 23.71
CA GLU A 231 -5.37 -26.85 22.67
C GLU A 231 -4.66 -27.42 21.43
N GLY A 232 -3.45 -27.98 21.61
CA GLY A 232 -2.63 -28.54 20.52
C GLY A 232 -1.76 -27.54 19.77
N HIS A 233 -1.64 -26.31 20.27
CA HIS A 233 -0.81 -25.25 19.70
C HIS A 233 0.18 -24.67 20.71
N LYS A 234 1.35 -24.23 20.23
CA LYS A 234 2.35 -23.57 21.08
C LYS A 234 2.11 -22.07 21.08
N VAL A 235 1.87 -21.53 22.27
CA VAL A 235 1.63 -20.10 22.53
C VAL A 235 2.65 -19.56 23.52
N VAL A 236 2.98 -18.28 23.43
CA VAL A 236 3.90 -17.63 24.37
C VAL A 236 3.12 -17.08 25.56
N ARG A 237 3.39 -17.62 26.76
CA ARG A 237 2.83 -17.15 28.04
C ARG A 237 3.92 -16.56 28.92
N CYS A 238 3.56 -15.66 29.81
CA CYS A 238 4.49 -14.97 30.70
C CYS A 238 4.17 -15.30 32.16
N ASP A 239 5.19 -15.35 33.01
CA ASP A 239 5.11 -15.75 34.42
C ASP A 239 4.46 -14.72 35.35
N SER A 240 4.35 -13.46 34.91
CA SER A 240 3.88 -12.33 35.70
C SER A 240 3.36 -11.22 34.78
N ASP A 241 2.55 -10.31 35.35
CA ASP A 241 2.08 -9.13 34.61
C ASP A 241 3.23 -8.21 34.22
N GLU A 242 4.28 -8.11 35.06
CA GLU A 242 5.47 -7.33 34.74
C GLU A 242 6.21 -7.87 33.51
N SER A 243 6.40 -9.20 33.42
CA SER A 243 7.05 -9.81 32.26
C SER A 243 6.18 -9.70 31.01
N LEU A 244 4.86 -9.79 31.14
CA LEU A 244 3.91 -9.55 30.05
C LEU A 244 3.97 -8.09 29.54
N HIS A 245 3.95 -7.11 30.43
CA HIS A 245 4.06 -5.70 30.07
C HIS A 245 5.39 -5.41 29.38
N ARG A 246 6.50 -5.95 29.91
CA ARG A 246 7.81 -5.86 29.25
C ARG A 246 7.79 -6.46 27.85
N ALA A 247 7.22 -7.66 27.69
CA ALA A 247 7.15 -8.32 26.40
C ALA A 247 6.37 -7.48 25.38
N LYS A 248 5.17 -7.00 25.73
CA LYS A 248 4.38 -6.11 24.86
C LYS A 248 5.12 -4.82 24.49
N ALA A 249 5.82 -4.21 25.45
CA ALA A 249 6.62 -3.01 25.18
C ALA A 249 7.76 -3.30 24.19
N LEU A 250 8.43 -4.46 24.30
CA LEU A 250 9.45 -4.88 23.34
C LEU A 250 8.88 -5.09 21.94
N VAL A 251 7.69 -5.68 21.81
CA VAL A 251 6.99 -5.81 20.51
C VAL A 251 6.75 -4.44 19.89
N ASN A 252 6.29 -3.45 20.68
CA ASN A 252 6.05 -2.09 20.19
C ASN A 252 7.32 -1.38 19.74
N ILE A 253 8.41 -1.53 20.51
CA ILE A 253 9.74 -0.98 20.15
C ILE A 253 10.24 -1.63 18.86
N GLN A 254 10.13 -2.96 18.76
CA GLN A 254 10.51 -3.71 17.57
C GLN A 254 9.74 -3.20 16.34
N PHE A 255 8.42 -3.09 16.44
CA PHE A 255 7.59 -2.56 15.35
C PHE A 255 7.98 -1.14 14.95
N SER A 256 8.27 -0.28 15.93
CA SER A 256 8.69 1.11 15.70
C SER A 256 10.02 1.18 14.95
N TRP A 257 11.00 0.35 15.29
CA TRP A 257 12.28 0.27 14.56
C TRP A 257 12.08 -0.26 13.14
N PHE A 258 11.24 -1.28 12.97
CA PHE A 258 10.89 -1.79 11.66
C PHE A 258 10.18 -0.75 10.78
N LEU A 259 9.32 0.09 11.36
CA LEU A 259 8.71 1.23 10.65
C LEU A 259 9.74 2.28 10.23
N ILE A 260 10.71 2.61 11.10
CA ILE A 260 11.80 3.53 10.74
C ILE A 260 12.64 2.96 9.59
N LEU A 261 12.99 1.68 9.66
CA LEU A 261 13.72 0.99 8.59
C LEU A 261 12.92 0.96 7.28
N LEU A 262 11.61 0.72 7.36
CA LEU A 262 10.71 0.77 6.21
C LEU A 262 10.68 2.16 5.56
N ALA A 263 10.65 3.22 6.37
CA ALA A 263 10.67 4.60 5.87
C ALA A 263 12.00 4.94 5.18
N ILE A 264 13.14 4.56 5.79
CA ILE A 264 14.47 4.73 5.19
C ILE A 264 14.57 3.95 3.87
N PHE A 265 14.11 2.70 3.86
CA PHE A 265 14.05 1.88 2.65
C PHE A 265 13.18 2.53 1.57
N ALA A 266 11.97 2.97 1.93
CA ALA A 266 11.03 3.57 0.99
C ALA A 266 11.59 4.85 0.34
N ALA A 267 12.20 5.74 1.14
CA ALA A 267 12.82 6.96 0.64
C ALA A 267 14.05 6.66 -0.25
N SER A 268 14.92 5.76 0.21
CA SER A 268 16.13 5.37 -0.54
C SER A 268 15.77 4.69 -1.86
N PHE A 269 14.79 3.79 -1.84
CA PHE A 269 14.32 3.07 -3.00
C PHE A 269 13.59 3.98 -3.99
N TYR A 270 12.80 4.95 -3.50
CA TYR A 270 12.23 5.99 -4.34
C TYR A 270 13.31 6.75 -5.11
N VAL A 271 14.30 7.31 -4.41
CA VAL A 271 15.40 8.07 -5.04
C VAL A 271 16.18 7.21 -6.04
N PHE A 272 16.48 5.97 -5.67
CA PHE A 272 17.14 5.01 -6.56
C PHE A 272 16.32 4.77 -7.85
N MET A 273 15.02 4.52 -7.71
CA MET A 273 14.15 4.25 -8.86
C MET A 273 14.00 5.46 -9.78
N ILE A 274 13.86 6.67 -9.24
CA ILE A 274 13.81 7.90 -10.05
C ILE A 274 15.13 8.10 -10.80
N ARG A 275 16.29 7.88 -10.17
CA ARG A 275 17.59 8.00 -10.86
C ARG A 275 17.78 6.99 -11.98
N VAL A 276 17.35 5.74 -11.77
CA VAL A 276 17.56 4.66 -12.75
C VAL A 276 16.59 4.77 -13.93
N TYR A 277 15.35 5.17 -13.70
CA TYR A 277 14.29 5.13 -14.72
C TYR A 277 13.77 6.50 -15.18
N GLY A 278 14.14 7.60 -14.52
CA GLY A 278 13.65 8.96 -14.79
C GLY A 278 14.46 9.76 -15.81
N GLY A 279 15.57 9.21 -16.32
CA GLY A 279 16.59 9.90 -17.14
C GLY A 279 16.13 10.49 -18.49
N GLU A 280 14.86 10.37 -18.87
CA GLU A 280 14.33 10.95 -20.12
C GLU A 280 13.36 12.13 -19.88
N HIS A 281 12.86 12.32 -18.64
CA HIS A 281 11.95 13.41 -18.27
C HIS A 281 12.59 14.49 -17.38
N ASP A 282 13.78 14.22 -16.84
CA ASP A 282 14.47 15.11 -15.88
C ASP A 282 14.94 16.44 -16.51
N HIS A 283 15.03 16.52 -17.85
CA HIS A 283 15.40 17.77 -18.51
C HIS A 283 14.27 18.81 -18.64
N LYS A 284 13.00 18.42 -18.39
CA LYS A 284 11.85 19.36 -18.44
C LYS A 284 11.22 19.64 -17.07
N THR A 285 11.62 18.93 -16.02
CA THR A 285 11.01 19.01 -14.68
C THR A 285 11.99 19.44 -13.59
N ALA A 286 13.21 19.85 -13.96
CA ALA A 286 14.19 20.48 -13.08
C ALA A 286 13.84 21.95 -12.75
N ASP A 287 12.56 22.33 -12.84
CA ASP A 287 12.03 23.55 -12.24
C ASP A 287 11.37 23.19 -10.89
N TYR A 288 12.12 22.44 -10.08
CA TYR A 288 11.84 22.31 -8.65
C TYR A 288 12.37 23.58 -8.00
N SER A 289 11.54 24.63 -7.92
CA SER A 289 11.78 25.74 -7.01
C SER A 289 11.82 25.20 -5.59
N PRO A 290 12.92 25.39 -4.83
CA PRO A 290 12.97 24.98 -3.44
C PRO A 290 11.89 25.70 -2.64
N MET A 291 11.30 24.96 -1.70
CA MET A 291 10.25 25.39 -0.78
C MET A 291 10.76 26.50 0.16
N SER A 292 10.84 27.74 -0.32
CA SER A 292 11.18 28.92 0.49
C SER A 292 10.35 30.17 0.20
N SER A 293 9.25 30.10 -0.55
CA SER A 293 8.43 31.28 -0.88
C SER A 293 7.06 31.34 -0.16
N LEU A 294 6.94 30.67 1.00
CA LEU A 294 5.73 30.71 1.84
C LEU A 294 6.05 31.30 3.22
N THR A 295 6.80 32.41 3.25
CA THR A 295 6.86 33.36 4.36
C THR A 295 7.30 34.70 3.76
N THR A 296 6.63 35.79 4.16
CA THR A 296 6.76 37.18 3.69
C THR A 296 5.95 37.56 2.45
N SER A 297 4.63 37.33 2.49
CA SER A 297 3.72 38.45 2.21
C SER A 297 3.64 39.29 3.48
N ASP A 298 3.70 40.62 3.33
CA ASP A 298 3.66 41.66 4.37
C ASP A 298 5.03 42.17 4.82
N GLU A 299 5.77 42.85 3.94
CA GLU A 299 6.44 44.10 4.32
C GLU A 299 6.26 45.10 3.16
N GLU A 300 5.58 46.20 3.46
CA GLU A 300 5.46 47.39 2.62
C GLU A 300 6.84 48.06 2.55
N GLU A 301 7.43 48.14 1.36
CA GLU A 301 8.51 49.11 1.09
C GLU A 301 8.03 50.09 0.01
N GLU A 302 7.61 51.27 0.47
CA GLU A 302 7.77 52.52 -0.27
C GLU A 302 9.26 52.68 -0.60
N ASP A 303 9.63 52.63 -1.87
CA ASP A 303 10.83 53.34 -2.29
C ASP A 303 10.69 53.97 -3.67
N VAL A 304 10.95 55.27 -3.66
CA VAL A 304 10.69 56.25 -4.71
C VAL A 304 11.95 56.40 -5.57
N GLU A 305 11.76 56.74 -6.85
CA GLU A 305 12.80 57.10 -7.83
C GLU A 305 13.54 55.97 -8.55
N ALA A 306 13.02 55.63 -9.74
CA ALA A 306 13.87 55.22 -10.86
C ALA A 306 13.55 56.08 -12.08
N GLN A 307 14.22 57.23 -12.22
CA GLN A 307 14.58 57.80 -13.53
C GLN A 307 15.51 59.01 -13.39
N LYS A 308 16.81 58.76 -13.37
CA LYS A 308 17.81 59.78 -13.72
C LYS A 308 18.88 59.17 -14.62
N ILE A 309 18.50 58.91 -15.87
CA ILE A 309 19.44 58.75 -16.97
C ILE A 309 19.96 60.16 -17.31
N GLY A 310 21.28 60.33 -17.25
CA GLY A 310 21.94 61.60 -17.50
C GLY A 310 21.88 62.06 -18.95
N GLY A 311 22.08 63.36 -19.15
CA GLY A 311 22.61 63.90 -20.42
C GLY A 311 21.78 64.99 -21.10
N LYS A 312 21.91 66.23 -20.58
CA LYS A 312 22.05 67.51 -21.30
C LYS A 312 21.09 67.90 -22.45
N SER A 313 20.46 69.06 -22.19
CA SER A 313 20.42 70.27 -23.03
C SER A 313 19.15 70.53 -23.87
N THR A 314 18.51 71.68 -23.56
CA THR A 314 17.89 72.70 -24.46
C THR A 314 16.86 72.22 -25.50
N GLU A 315 15.75 72.88 -25.80
CA GLU A 315 15.16 74.18 -25.48
C GLU A 315 13.87 74.22 -26.32
N THR A 316 12.76 74.65 -25.71
CA THR A 316 11.66 75.43 -26.31
C THR A 316 10.85 74.89 -27.52
N GLN A 317 9.53 74.97 -27.32
CA GLN A 317 8.48 75.45 -28.25
C GLN A 317 7.48 74.47 -28.91
N ARG A 318 6.19 74.92 -28.83
CA ARG A 318 4.99 74.59 -29.65
C ARG A 318 4.26 73.29 -29.29
N PHE A 319 2.94 73.15 -29.26
CA PHE A 319 1.78 73.92 -29.74
C PHE A 319 0.51 73.28 -29.06
N VAL A 320 -0.32 74.01 -28.29
CA VAL A 320 -1.65 74.55 -28.64
C VAL A 320 -2.88 73.59 -28.61
N ARG A 321 -3.83 73.96 -27.71
CA ARG A 321 -5.33 73.86 -27.70
C ARG A 321 -6.04 72.55 -27.36
N ASN A 322 -6.85 72.52 -26.28
CA ASN A 322 -8.28 72.96 -26.09
C ASN A 322 -9.28 71.95 -26.71
N ASN A 323 -10.48 71.68 -26.19
CA ASN A 323 -11.29 72.10 -25.06
C ASN A 323 -12.42 71.06 -24.94
N LYS A 324 -12.95 70.82 -23.74
CA LYS A 324 -14.30 70.23 -23.53
C LYS A 324 -15.19 71.30 -22.90
N ALA A 325 -16.31 71.61 -23.55
CA ALA A 325 -17.54 72.15 -22.94
C ALA A 325 -18.68 72.08 -23.98
N ILE A 326 -19.71 71.26 -23.73
CA ILE A 326 -21.09 71.65 -23.37
C ILE A 326 -21.96 71.90 -24.62
N ASP A 327 -23.04 71.10 -24.80
CA ASP A 327 -24.39 71.68 -24.80
C ASP A 327 -25.52 70.66 -24.64
N HIS A 328 -26.58 71.15 -24.01
CA HIS A 328 -27.84 70.49 -23.66
C HIS A 328 -28.96 70.97 -24.61
N MET A 329 -30.02 70.16 -24.70
CA MET A 329 -31.43 70.51 -24.99
C MET A 329 -31.99 70.57 -26.44
N GLU A 330 -33.14 69.88 -26.54
CA GLU A 330 -34.35 70.11 -27.33
C GLU A 330 -34.34 69.88 -28.85
N ARG A 331 -34.96 68.76 -29.26
CA ARG A 331 -36.34 68.81 -29.77
C ARG A 331 -37.05 67.47 -29.70
#